data_AF-X1STK8-F1
#
_entry.id   AF-X1STK8-F1
#
_cell.length_a   1.000
_cell.length_b   1.000
_cell.length_c   1.000
_cell.angle_alpha   90.00
_cell.angle_beta   90.00
_cell.angle_gamma   90.00
#
_symmetry.space_group_name_H-M   'P 1'
#
loop_
_entity.id
_entity.type
_entity.pdbx_description
1 polymer ?
#
loop_
_entity_poly.entity_id
_entity_poly.type
_entity_poly.pdbx_seq_one_letter_code
_entity_poly.pdbx_strand_id
1 'polypeptide(L)'
;MLLRALDVMPFWREKLTGIAYRRLSRVDIRRMYRVGVLNEAEVLAAYSELGYNERDAKRMAAFTVKQVLATQSKFTATNIISAYTKYMITKSEARSLLLDVGVRRENLDFIIASADYKRAWELTDNKISAIHNLYRKEVYTDDKARSELLRLDLPAERVDVLMEQWYIDEKDKPPRYWTTAQVLGFVKAGLILPARAKQELFNVGYDPEHVDIYMRSIE
;
A
#
# COMPACT_ATOMS: atom_id res chain seq x y z
N MET A 1 13.09 -34.90 46.32
CA MET A 1 13.76 -35.61 45.21
C MET A 1 12.92 -36.82 44.85
N LEU A 2 12.18 -36.77 43.74
CA LEU A 2 11.06 -37.68 43.42
C LEU A 2 11.46 -39.13 43.05
N LEU A 3 12.75 -39.42 42.80
CA LEU A 3 13.23 -40.73 42.32
C LEU A 3 14.36 -41.30 43.20
N ARG A 4 14.10 -41.52 44.50
CA ARG A 4 15.07 -42.13 45.45
C ARG A 4 14.74 -43.56 45.89
N ALA A 5 13.56 -44.11 45.56
CA ALA A 5 13.18 -45.48 45.92
C ALA A 5 13.76 -46.52 44.94
N LEU A 6 13.95 -47.76 45.41
CA LEU A 6 14.56 -48.89 44.68
C LEU A 6 13.87 -49.26 43.35
N ASP A 7 12.71 -48.69 43.02
CA ASP A 7 11.85 -49.13 41.91
C ASP A 7 12.21 -48.55 40.53
N VAL A 8 13.14 -47.59 40.46
CA VAL A 8 13.60 -47.03 39.17
C VAL A 8 15.08 -47.32 38.97
N MET A 9 15.38 -48.19 38.00
CA MET A 9 16.76 -48.51 37.61
C MET A 9 17.55 -47.22 37.30
N PRO A 10 18.82 -47.10 37.71
CA PRO A 10 19.64 -45.90 37.49
C PRO A 10 19.60 -45.36 36.05
N PHE A 11 19.58 -46.25 35.05
CA PHE A 11 19.46 -45.91 33.62
C PHE A 11 18.21 -45.09 33.29
N TRP A 12 17.08 -45.37 33.95
CA TRP A 12 15.80 -44.69 33.69
C TRP A 12 15.64 -43.39 34.48
N ARG A 13 16.40 -43.19 35.56
CA ARG A 13 16.26 -42.01 36.43
C ARG A 13 16.50 -40.71 35.66
N GLU A 14 17.57 -40.66 34.88
CA GLU A 14 17.90 -39.48 34.07
C GLU A 14 16.86 -39.24 32.97
N LYS A 15 16.45 -40.30 32.27
CA LYS A 15 15.45 -40.24 31.20
C LYS A 15 14.09 -39.76 31.71
N LEU A 16 13.63 -40.29 32.85
CA LEU A 16 12.37 -39.91 33.49
C LEU A 16 12.43 -38.49 34.06
N THR A 17 13.57 -38.08 34.62
CA THR A 17 13.79 -36.70 35.06
C THR A 17 13.72 -35.73 33.88
N GLY A 18 14.27 -36.12 32.71
CA GLY A 18 14.20 -35.36 31.47
C GLY A 18 12.76 -35.10 30.97
N ILE A 19 11.81 -35.97 31.30
CA ILE A 19 10.39 -35.79 30.93
C ILE A 19 9.72 -34.73 31.80
N ALA A 20 10.20 -34.53 33.04
CA ALA A 20 9.61 -33.57 33.98
C ALA A 20 9.87 -32.09 33.60
N TYR A 21 10.85 -31.82 32.74
CA TYR A 21 11.13 -30.47 32.25
C TYR A 21 10.19 -30.08 31.12
N ARG A 22 9.74 -28.82 31.13
CA ARG A 22 8.95 -28.24 30.06
C ARG A 22 9.83 -28.01 28.82
N ARG A 23 9.43 -28.56 27.68
CA ARG A 23 10.08 -28.34 26.39
C ARG A 23 9.73 -26.97 25.82
N LEU A 24 10.59 -26.46 24.93
CA LEU A 24 10.32 -25.23 24.18
C LEU A 24 9.02 -25.37 23.38
N SER A 25 8.21 -24.32 23.37
CA SER A 25 7.00 -24.31 22.55
C SER A 25 7.34 -24.12 21.08
N ARG A 26 6.45 -24.56 20.17
CA ARG A 26 6.59 -24.31 18.72
C ARG A 26 6.75 -22.83 18.39
N VAL A 27 6.15 -21.94 19.20
CA VAL A 27 6.22 -20.48 19.02
C VAL A 27 7.59 -19.96 19.45
N ASP A 28 8.09 -20.43 20.60
CA ASP A 28 9.40 -20.00 21.12
C ASP A 28 10.53 -20.48 20.23
N ILE A 29 10.48 -21.73 19.74
CA ILE A 29 11.45 -22.25 18.75
C ILE A 29 11.56 -21.31 17.54
N ARG A 30 10.42 -20.89 16.97
CA ARG A 30 10.42 -19.95 15.83
C ARG A 30 10.96 -18.57 16.19
N ARG A 31 10.59 -18.04 17.36
CA ARG A 31 11.05 -16.73 17.82
C ARG A 31 12.55 -16.72 18.11
N MET A 32 13.06 -17.76 18.76
CA MET A 32 14.47 -17.95 19.08
C MET A 32 15.31 -18.10 17.80
N TYR A 33 14.85 -18.91 16.82
CA TYR A 33 15.49 -18.95 15.50
C TYR A 33 15.50 -17.58 14.82
N ARG A 34 14.37 -16.87 14.83
CA ARG A 34 14.24 -15.54 14.22
C ARG A 34 15.23 -14.52 14.76
N VAL A 35 15.58 -14.59 16.04
CA VAL A 35 16.54 -13.67 16.69
C VAL A 35 17.95 -14.25 16.80
N GLY A 36 18.23 -15.39 16.15
CA GLY A 36 19.56 -15.99 16.09
C GLY A 36 20.00 -16.76 17.34
N VAL A 37 19.09 -17.06 18.27
CA VAL A 37 19.39 -17.86 19.47
C VAL A 37 19.50 -19.35 19.13
N LEU A 38 18.75 -19.82 18.13
CA LEU A 38 18.87 -21.18 17.60
C LEU A 38 19.38 -21.15 16.16
N ASN A 39 20.22 -22.11 15.80
CA ASN A 39 20.56 -22.44 14.41
C ASN A 39 19.62 -23.53 13.84
N GLU A 40 19.75 -23.85 12.55
CA GLU A 40 18.84 -24.82 11.88
C GLU A 40 18.86 -26.22 12.50
N ALA A 41 20.04 -26.70 12.92
CA ALA A 41 20.19 -28.02 13.54
C ALA A 41 19.55 -28.05 14.94
N GLU A 42 19.67 -26.96 15.70
CA GLU A 42 19.04 -26.82 17.01
C GLU A 42 17.51 -26.69 16.91
N VAL A 43 16.99 -26.05 15.87
CA VAL A 43 15.55 -26.04 15.58
C VAL A 43 15.03 -27.45 15.30
N LEU A 44 15.77 -28.25 14.52
CA LEU A 44 15.42 -29.65 14.27
C LEU A 44 15.41 -30.46 15.57
N ALA A 45 16.47 -30.35 16.38
CA ALA A 45 16.57 -31.02 17.66
C ALA A 45 15.42 -30.64 18.59
N ALA A 46 15.09 -29.35 18.69
CA ALA A 46 13.99 -28.87 19.52
C ALA A 46 12.62 -29.44 19.07
N TYR A 47 12.40 -29.62 17.77
CA TYR A 47 11.18 -30.30 17.28
C TYR A 47 11.18 -31.79 17.60
N SER A 48 12.32 -32.48 17.52
CA SER A 48 12.42 -33.88 17.94
C SER A 48 12.18 -34.05 19.45
N GLU A 49 12.72 -33.17 20.28
CA GLU A 49 12.46 -33.16 21.73
C GLU A 49 11.00 -32.89 22.10
N LEU A 50 10.28 -32.18 21.24
CA LEU A 50 8.86 -31.93 21.39
C LEU A 50 8.00 -33.16 21.03
N GLY A 51 8.63 -34.25 20.58
CA GLY A 51 7.98 -35.53 20.28
C GLY A 51 7.62 -35.74 18.81
N TYR A 52 8.06 -34.86 17.89
CA TYR A 52 7.90 -35.13 16.46
C TYR A 52 8.82 -36.27 16.02
N ASN A 53 8.31 -37.17 15.17
CA ASN A 53 9.16 -38.13 14.46
C ASN A 53 10.15 -37.40 13.55
N GLU A 54 11.19 -38.10 13.11
CA GLU A 54 12.27 -37.51 12.29
C GLU A 54 11.76 -36.81 11.03
N ARG A 55 10.81 -37.42 10.30
CA ARG A 55 10.23 -36.86 9.08
C ARG A 55 9.55 -35.52 9.35
N ASP A 56 8.73 -35.46 10.39
CA ASP A 56 7.91 -34.28 10.69
C ASP A 56 8.73 -33.20 11.41
N ALA A 57 9.72 -33.57 12.21
CA ALA A 57 10.70 -32.63 12.77
C ALA A 57 11.50 -31.93 11.67
N LYS A 58 11.97 -32.66 10.65
CA LYS A 58 12.64 -32.09 9.47
C LYS A 58 11.73 -31.12 8.71
N ARG A 59 10.45 -31.46 8.51
CA ARG A 59 9.47 -30.58 7.86
C ARG A 59 9.21 -29.31 8.66
N MET A 60 9.06 -29.43 9.98
CA MET A 60 8.82 -28.30 10.88
C MET A 60 10.02 -27.35 10.97
N ALA A 61 11.23 -27.90 10.98
CA ALA A 61 12.47 -27.11 10.91
C ALA A 61 12.56 -26.35 9.58
N ALA A 62 12.41 -27.06 8.45
CA ALA A 62 12.43 -26.43 7.12
C ALA A 62 11.35 -25.34 6.97
N PHE A 63 10.16 -25.55 7.53
CA PHE A 63 9.10 -24.55 7.54
C PHE A 63 9.51 -23.29 8.34
N THR A 64 10.09 -23.49 9.52
CA THR A 64 10.52 -22.38 10.40
C THR A 64 11.61 -21.54 9.75
N VAL A 65 12.62 -22.19 9.16
CA VAL A 65 13.70 -21.53 8.43
C VAL A 65 13.14 -20.68 7.29
N LYS A 66 12.33 -21.29 6.41
CA LYS A 66 11.70 -20.59 5.28
C LYS A 66 10.83 -19.43 5.71
N GLN A 67 10.01 -19.62 6.75
CA GLN A 67 9.13 -18.57 7.27
C GLN A 67 9.92 -17.37 7.80
N VAL A 68 10.98 -17.62 8.58
CA VAL A 68 11.80 -16.56 9.16
C VAL A 68 12.57 -15.80 8.08
N LEU A 69 13.18 -16.49 7.12
CA LEU A 69 13.89 -15.87 6.00
C LEU A 69 12.95 -14.98 5.16
N ALA A 70 11.75 -15.48 4.84
CA ALA A 70 10.74 -14.69 4.15
C ALA A 70 10.37 -13.41 4.91
N THR A 71 10.29 -13.48 6.25
CA THR A 71 9.97 -12.34 7.11
C THR A 71 11.14 -11.34 7.23
N GLN A 72 12.39 -11.81 7.21
CA GLN A 72 13.59 -10.96 7.34
C GLN A 72 13.90 -10.17 6.08
N SER A 73 13.52 -10.65 4.89
CA SER A 73 13.81 -9.96 3.63
C SER A 73 13.23 -8.54 3.55
N LYS A 74 12.24 -8.18 4.39
CA LYS A 74 11.39 -6.95 4.32
C LYS A 74 10.72 -6.72 2.95
N PHE A 75 11.03 -7.53 1.95
CA PHE A 75 10.59 -7.42 0.59
C PHE A 75 9.46 -8.43 0.40
N THR A 76 8.24 -7.93 0.33
CA THR A 76 7.04 -8.77 0.21
C THR A 76 6.69 -9.02 -1.26
N ALA A 77 5.84 -10.01 -1.53
CA ALA A 77 5.25 -10.19 -2.85
C ALA A 77 4.61 -8.90 -3.38
N THR A 78 3.97 -8.12 -2.51
CA THR A 78 3.38 -6.81 -2.85
C THR A 78 4.45 -5.81 -3.31
N ASN A 79 5.59 -5.74 -2.62
CA ASN A 79 6.70 -4.85 -3.01
C ASN A 79 7.28 -5.26 -4.37
N ILE A 80 7.45 -6.58 -4.59
CA ILE A 80 7.93 -7.13 -5.87
C ILE A 80 6.97 -6.76 -7.01
N ILE A 81 5.67 -7.01 -6.83
CA ILE A 81 4.65 -6.68 -7.83
C ILE A 81 4.64 -5.18 -8.11
N SER A 82 4.75 -4.33 -7.07
CA SER A 82 4.80 -2.87 -7.28
C SER A 82 6.05 -2.43 -8.03
N ALA A 83 7.22 -2.97 -7.72
CA ALA A 83 8.45 -2.69 -8.46
C ALA A 83 8.33 -3.14 -9.92
N TYR A 84 7.70 -4.30 -10.15
CA TYR A 84 7.42 -4.80 -11.48
C TYR A 84 6.46 -3.87 -12.24
N THR A 85 5.28 -3.54 -11.71
CA THR A 85 4.32 -2.68 -12.43
C THR A 85 4.91 -1.30 -12.76
N LYS A 86 5.79 -0.78 -11.89
CA LYS A 86 6.51 0.50 -12.05
C LYS A 86 7.76 0.46 -12.93
N TYR A 87 8.02 -0.64 -13.64
CA TYR A 87 9.20 -0.78 -14.53
C TYR A 87 10.55 -0.71 -13.83
N MET A 88 10.60 -0.93 -12.51
CA MET A 88 11.85 -0.94 -11.74
C MET A 88 12.61 -2.26 -11.86
N ILE A 89 11.89 -3.35 -12.16
CA ILE A 89 12.45 -4.68 -12.39
C ILE A 89 11.79 -5.35 -13.60
N THR A 90 12.49 -6.31 -14.18
CA THR A 90 12.04 -7.13 -15.30
C THR A 90 11.08 -8.25 -14.85
N LYS A 91 10.39 -8.86 -15.83
CA LYS A 91 9.49 -9.99 -15.58
C LYS A 91 10.22 -11.22 -15.03
N SER A 92 11.45 -11.46 -15.48
CA SER A 92 12.32 -12.54 -14.99
C SER A 92 12.76 -12.31 -13.55
N GLU A 93 13.18 -11.10 -13.20
CA GLU A 93 13.55 -10.74 -11.83
C GLU A 93 12.35 -10.84 -10.88
N ALA A 94 11.18 -10.34 -11.30
CA ALA A 94 9.95 -10.46 -10.53
C ALA A 94 9.60 -11.93 -10.26
N ARG A 95 9.72 -12.83 -11.26
CA ARG A 95 9.49 -14.26 -11.08
C ARG A 95 10.45 -14.89 -10.06
N SER A 96 11.74 -14.57 -10.15
CA SER A 96 12.75 -15.09 -9.21
C SER A 96 12.43 -14.62 -7.78
N LEU A 97 12.25 -13.32 -7.60
CA LEU A 97 11.99 -12.74 -6.28
C LEU A 97 10.69 -13.25 -5.67
N LEU A 98 9.64 -13.48 -6.46
CA LEU A 98 8.38 -14.05 -5.98
C LEU A 98 8.60 -15.48 -5.43
N LEU A 99 9.42 -16.30 -6.10
CA LEU A 99 9.78 -17.63 -5.59
C LEU A 99 10.58 -17.52 -4.28
N ASP A 100 11.53 -16.59 -4.22
CA ASP A 100 12.40 -16.41 -3.06
C ASP A 100 11.60 -15.99 -1.82
N VAL A 101 10.54 -15.19 -1.98
CA VAL A 101 9.62 -14.82 -0.89
C VAL A 101 8.53 -15.87 -0.62
N GLY A 102 8.56 -17.00 -1.32
CA GLY A 102 7.70 -18.16 -1.05
C GLY A 102 6.40 -18.26 -1.86
N VAL A 103 6.25 -17.46 -2.93
CA VAL A 103 5.15 -17.69 -3.89
C VAL A 103 5.37 -19.03 -4.58
N ARG A 104 4.30 -19.82 -4.67
CA ARG A 104 4.39 -21.14 -5.30
C ARG A 104 4.49 -21.02 -6.82
N ARG A 105 5.26 -21.93 -7.45
CA ARG A 105 5.51 -21.93 -8.90
C ARG A 105 4.21 -21.95 -9.70
N GLU A 106 3.23 -22.75 -9.26
CA GLU A 106 1.91 -22.86 -9.90
C GLU A 106 1.11 -21.55 -9.91
N ASN A 107 1.40 -20.61 -9.00
CA ASN A 107 0.70 -19.32 -8.91
C ASN A 107 1.43 -18.19 -9.63
N LEU A 108 2.69 -18.39 -10.04
CA LEU A 108 3.52 -17.33 -10.62
C LEU A 108 2.91 -16.74 -11.89
N ASP A 109 2.47 -17.61 -12.80
CA ASP A 109 1.95 -17.17 -14.10
C ASP A 109 0.70 -16.32 -13.93
N PHE A 110 -0.21 -16.73 -13.05
CA PHE A 110 -1.40 -15.96 -12.70
C PHE A 110 -1.03 -14.60 -12.10
N ILE A 111 -0.14 -14.57 -11.09
CA ILE A 111 0.26 -13.33 -10.40
C ILE A 111 0.92 -12.34 -11.37
N ILE A 112 1.82 -12.83 -12.22
CA ILE A 112 2.52 -11.99 -13.19
C ILE A 112 1.55 -11.50 -14.27
N ALA A 113 0.63 -12.33 -14.75
CA ALA A 113 -0.40 -11.90 -15.70
C ALA A 113 -1.31 -10.82 -15.09
N SER A 114 -1.77 -10.99 -13.84
CA SER A 114 -2.53 -9.95 -13.14
C SER A 114 -1.74 -8.64 -13.00
N ALA A 115 -0.44 -8.71 -12.75
CA ALA A 115 0.41 -7.54 -12.69
C ALA A 115 0.60 -6.87 -14.07
N ASP A 116 0.68 -7.65 -15.15
CA ASP A 116 0.71 -7.14 -16.53
C ASP A 116 -0.57 -6.36 -16.85
N TYR A 117 -1.74 -6.91 -16.49
CA TYR A 117 -3.02 -6.19 -16.63
C TYR A 117 -3.05 -4.91 -15.81
N LYS A 118 -2.61 -4.96 -14.55
CA LYS A 118 -2.56 -3.78 -13.67
C LYS A 118 -1.69 -2.69 -14.26
N ARG A 119 -0.50 -3.04 -14.78
CA ARG A 119 0.41 -2.09 -15.43
C ARG A 119 -0.23 -1.45 -16.66
N ALA A 120 -0.90 -2.23 -17.52
CA ALA A 120 -1.60 -1.70 -18.69
C ALA A 120 -2.72 -0.74 -18.28
N TRP A 121 -3.47 -1.09 -17.24
CA TRP A 121 -4.54 -0.24 -16.71
C TRP A 121 -4.00 1.07 -16.13
N GLU A 122 -2.96 1.02 -15.29
CA GLU A 122 -2.31 2.22 -14.74
C GLU A 122 -1.80 3.17 -15.85
N LEU A 123 -1.27 2.62 -16.94
CA LEU A 123 -0.85 3.43 -18.10
C LEU A 123 -2.05 4.15 -18.75
N THR A 124 -3.14 3.44 -18.99
CA THR A 124 -4.35 4.03 -19.58
C THR A 124 -4.95 5.08 -18.65
N ASP A 125 -5.00 4.82 -17.34
CA ASP A 125 -5.53 5.76 -16.35
C ASP A 125 -4.71 7.05 -16.26
N ASN A 126 -3.38 6.94 -16.33
CA ASN A 126 -2.48 8.09 -16.42
C ASN A 126 -2.72 8.92 -17.69
N LYS A 127 -2.97 8.26 -18.84
CA LYS A 127 -3.30 8.95 -20.10
C LYS A 127 -4.65 9.67 -20.02
N ILE A 128 -5.68 9.01 -19.46
CA ILE A 128 -6.99 9.62 -19.21
C ILE A 128 -6.83 10.86 -18.32
N SER A 129 -6.08 10.75 -17.23
CA SER A 129 -5.81 11.86 -16.31
C SER A 129 -5.08 13.03 -16.99
N ALA A 130 -4.13 12.75 -17.88
CA ALA A 130 -3.43 13.76 -18.66
C ALA A 130 -4.39 14.52 -19.61
N ILE A 131 -5.28 13.79 -20.30
CA ILE A 131 -6.31 14.37 -21.17
C ILE A 131 -7.29 15.21 -20.34
N HIS A 132 -7.76 14.70 -19.19
CA HIS A 132 -8.64 15.43 -18.29
C HIS A 132 -8.01 16.77 -17.87
N ASN A 133 -6.73 16.77 -17.50
CA ASN A 133 -6.04 17.99 -17.09
C ASN A 133 -5.94 19.03 -18.23
N LEU A 134 -5.85 18.60 -19.49
CA LEU A 134 -5.85 19.49 -20.65
C LEU A 134 -7.25 20.04 -20.94
N TYR A 135 -8.28 19.20 -20.81
CA TYR A 135 -9.68 19.62 -20.89
C TYR A 135 -10.03 20.64 -19.81
N ARG A 136 -9.69 20.35 -18.55
CA ARG A 136 -9.85 21.22 -17.38
C ARG A 136 -9.20 22.61 -17.53
N LYS A 137 -8.13 22.69 -18.32
CA LYS A 137 -7.38 23.94 -18.58
C LYS A 137 -7.90 24.67 -19.83
N GLU A 138 -9.02 24.24 -20.39
CA GLU A 138 -9.61 24.75 -21.63
C GLU A 138 -8.66 24.65 -22.85
N VAL A 139 -7.60 23.84 -22.75
CA VAL A 139 -6.67 23.58 -23.86
C VAL A 139 -7.33 22.62 -24.86
N TYR A 140 -8.11 21.66 -24.35
CA TYR A 140 -8.92 20.77 -25.17
C TYR A 140 -10.39 21.16 -25.10
N THR A 141 -11.04 21.24 -26.26
CA THR A 141 -12.50 21.27 -26.39
C THR A 141 -13.10 19.90 -26.08
N ASP A 142 -14.42 19.82 -25.90
CA ASP A 142 -15.15 18.55 -25.73
C ASP A 142 -14.83 17.56 -26.86
N ASP A 143 -14.99 17.99 -28.13
CA ASP A 143 -14.70 17.17 -29.31
C ASP A 143 -13.26 16.65 -29.33
N LYS A 144 -12.30 17.51 -28.92
CA LYS A 144 -10.88 17.15 -28.88
C LYS A 144 -10.59 16.15 -27.78
N ALA A 145 -11.12 16.36 -26.57
CA ALA A 145 -10.95 15.47 -25.44
C ALA A 145 -11.57 14.08 -25.72
N ARG A 146 -12.80 14.04 -26.24
CA ARG A 146 -13.46 12.81 -26.71
C ARG A 146 -12.63 12.08 -27.76
N SER A 147 -12.12 12.80 -28.76
CA SER A 147 -11.27 12.21 -29.81
C SER A 147 -10.00 11.59 -29.24
N GLU A 148 -9.31 12.28 -28.32
CA GLU A 148 -8.10 11.74 -27.69
C GLU A 148 -8.40 10.54 -26.77
N LEU A 149 -9.55 10.52 -26.08
CA LEU A 149 -9.99 9.38 -25.29
C LEU A 149 -10.31 8.14 -26.15
N LEU A 150 -10.96 8.34 -27.29
CA LEU A 150 -11.25 7.25 -28.24
C LEU A 150 -9.96 6.65 -28.84
N ARG A 151 -8.90 7.44 -28.99
CA ARG A 151 -7.57 6.96 -29.42
C ARG A 151 -6.85 6.09 -28.39
N LEU A 152 -7.39 6.00 -27.16
CA LEU A 152 -6.94 5.07 -26.13
C LEU A 152 -7.67 3.71 -26.21
N ASP A 153 -8.41 3.45 -27.31
CA ASP A 153 -9.21 2.25 -27.53
C ASP A 153 -10.25 2.00 -26.41
N LEU A 154 -10.77 3.09 -25.82
CA LEU A 154 -11.82 3.03 -24.82
C LEU A 154 -13.20 2.79 -25.48
N PRO A 155 -14.08 1.98 -24.89
CA PRO A 155 -15.47 1.87 -25.34
C PRO A 155 -16.16 3.23 -25.37
N ALA A 156 -16.98 3.50 -26.39
CA ALA A 156 -17.66 4.79 -26.56
C ALA A 156 -18.49 5.19 -25.32
N GLU A 157 -19.23 4.24 -24.74
CA GLU A 157 -19.99 4.43 -23.50
C GLU A 157 -19.09 4.91 -22.34
N ARG A 158 -17.88 4.37 -22.21
CA ARG A 158 -16.94 4.80 -21.17
C ARG A 158 -16.44 6.23 -21.42
N VAL A 159 -16.25 6.61 -22.68
CA VAL A 159 -15.88 7.98 -23.05
C VAL A 159 -17.03 8.95 -22.72
N ASP A 160 -18.27 8.57 -23.01
CA ASP A 160 -19.46 9.37 -22.69
C ASP A 160 -19.55 9.65 -21.18
N VAL A 161 -19.40 8.60 -20.35
CA VAL A 161 -19.40 8.71 -18.89
C VAL A 161 -18.28 9.61 -18.38
N LEU A 162 -17.06 9.49 -18.92
CA LEU A 162 -15.94 10.35 -18.54
C LEU A 162 -16.20 11.81 -18.88
N MET A 163 -16.71 12.09 -20.09
CA MET A 163 -17.00 13.45 -20.53
C MET A 163 -18.15 14.08 -19.73
N GLU A 164 -19.19 13.32 -19.39
CA GLU A 164 -20.27 13.78 -18.51
C GLU A 164 -19.74 14.13 -17.12
N GLN A 165 -18.91 13.26 -16.53
CA GLN A 165 -18.28 13.52 -15.24
C GLN A 165 -17.42 14.78 -15.28
N TRP A 166 -16.58 14.95 -16.30
CA TRP A 166 -15.72 16.14 -16.42
C TRP A 166 -16.53 17.41 -16.66
N TYR A 167 -17.63 17.34 -17.41
CA TYR A 167 -18.52 18.48 -17.60
C TYR A 167 -19.13 18.96 -16.27
N ILE A 168 -19.56 18.03 -15.41
CA ILE A 168 -20.07 18.35 -14.07
C ILE A 168 -18.96 18.99 -13.22
N ASP A 169 -17.77 18.37 -13.19
CA ASP A 169 -16.61 18.86 -12.45
C ASP A 169 -16.19 20.29 -12.87
N GLU A 170 -16.38 20.64 -14.16
CA GLU A 170 -16.06 21.96 -14.71
C GLU A 170 -17.18 22.98 -14.51
N LYS A 171 -18.45 22.59 -14.70
CA LYS A 171 -19.61 23.49 -14.58
C LYS A 171 -19.82 23.97 -13.15
N ASP A 172 -19.56 23.12 -12.18
CA ASP A 172 -19.72 23.43 -10.75
C ASP A 172 -18.48 24.10 -10.14
N LYS A 173 -17.51 24.52 -10.97
CA LYS A 173 -16.37 25.29 -10.46
C LYS A 173 -16.84 26.64 -9.92
N PRO A 174 -16.56 26.95 -8.64
CA PRO A 174 -16.76 28.29 -8.15
C PRO A 174 -15.93 29.25 -9.02
N PRO A 175 -16.48 30.43 -9.37
CA PRO A 175 -15.75 31.46 -10.07
C PRO A 175 -14.38 31.70 -9.41
N ARG A 176 -13.38 32.04 -10.22
CA ARG A 176 -12.06 32.39 -9.67
C ARG A 176 -12.16 33.75 -8.99
N TYR A 177 -12.41 33.74 -7.70
CA TYR A 177 -12.45 34.95 -6.87
C TYR A 177 -11.04 35.51 -6.66
N TRP A 178 -10.96 36.83 -6.45
CA TRP A 178 -9.73 37.47 -5.99
C TRP A 178 -9.37 36.95 -4.59
N THR A 179 -8.08 36.85 -4.28
CA THR A 179 -7.66 36.54 -2.91
C THR A 179 -8.05 37.68 -1.98
N THR A 180 -8.23 37.40 -0.68
CA THR A 180 -8.55 38.43 0.32
C THR A 180 -7.58 39.61 0.23
N ALA A 181 -6.27 39.34 0.13
CA ALA A 181 -5.25 40.38 -0.02
C ALA A 181 -5.43 41.23 -1.30
N GLN A 182 -5.82 40.61 -2.43
CA GLN A 182 -6.12 41.34 -3.67
C GLN A 182 -7.35 42.22 -3.50
N VAL A 183 -8.44 41.70 -2.92
CA VAL A 183 -9.68 42.46 -2.67
C VAL A 183 -9.39 43.68 -1.81
N LEU A 184 -8.70 43.51 -0.67
CA LEU A 184 -8.35 44.61 0.23
C LEU A 184 -7.44 45.64 -0.46
N GLY A 185 -6.45 45.17 -1.23
CA GLY A 185 -5.57 46.03 -2.02
C GLY A 185 -6.32 46.84 -3.07
N PHE A 186 -7.28 46.25 -3.77
CA PHE A 186 -8.09 46.93 -4.80
C PHE A 186 -9.04 47.96 -4.20
N VAL A 187 -9.62 47.71 -3.03
CA VAL A 187 -10.42 48.73 -2.32
C VAL A 187 -9.56 49.90 -1.90
N LYS A 188 -8.39 49.62 -1.27
CA LYS A 188 -7.46 50.67 -0.82
C LYS A 188 -6.95 51.53 -1.98
N ALA A 189 -6.74 50.92 -3.14
CA ALA A 189 -6.35 51.61 -4.37
C ALA A 189 -7.52 52.30 -5.11
N GLY A 190 -8.76 52.18 -4.61
CA GLY A 190 -9.95 52.74 -5.26
C GLY A 190 -10.34 52.06 -6.58
N LEU A 191 -9.78 50.89 -6.87
CA LEU A 191 -10.04 50.13 -8.10
C LEU A 191 -11.40 49.41 -8.07
N ILE A 192 -11.93 49.12 -6.87
CA ILE A 192 -13.26 48.56 -6.67
C ILE A 192 -13.98 49.27 -5.51
N LEU A 193 -15.31 49.32 -5.56
CA LEU A 193 -16.13 49.92 -4.51
C LEU A 193 -16.17 49.06 -3.24
N PRO A 194 -16.30 49.64 -2.04
CA PRO A 194 -16.41 48.90 -0.78
C PRO A 194 -17.55 47.87 -0.78
N ALA A 195 -18.71 48.20 -1.37
CA ALA A 195 -19.82 47.26 -1.51
C ALA A 195 -19.47 46.06 -2.41
N ARG A 196 -18.68 46.28 -3.47
CA ARG A 196 -18.21 45.21 -4.36
C ARG A 196 -17.22 44.30 -3.64
N ALA A 197 -16.35 44.87 -2.81
CA ALA A 197 -15.40 44.10 -2.01
C ALA A 197 -16.07 43.25 -0.93
N LYS A 198 -17.11 43.77 -0.26
CA LYS A 198 -17.94 42.97 0.65
C LYS A 198 -18.52 41.74 -0.07
N GLN A 199 -19.10 41.94 -1.26
CA GLN A 199 -19.64 40.84 -2.07
C GLN A 199 -18.56 39.82 -2.46
N GLU A 200 -17.37 40.26 -2.83
CA GLU A 200 -16.26 39.35 -3.17
C GLU A 200 -15.78 38.54 -1.96
N LEU A 201 -15.68 39.16 -0.77
CA LEU A 201 -15.32 38.44 0.46
C LEU A 201 -16.41 37.42 0.86
N PHE A 202 -17.69 37.73 0.67
CA PHE A 202 -18.78 36.75 0.83
C PHE A 202 -18.65 35.60 -0.16
N ASN A 203 -18.39 35.89 -1.42
CA ASN A 203 -18.26 34.89 -2.47
C ASN A 203 -17.06 33.95 -2.26
N VAL A 204 -15.97 34.45 -1.64
CA VAL A 204 -14.80 33.67 -1.22
C VAL A 204 -15.13 32.76 -0.01
N GLY A 205 -16.22 33.02 0.71
CA GLY A 205 -16.73 32.17 1.79
C GLY A 205 -16.63 32.75 3.21
N TYR A 206 -16.39 34.06 3.37
CA TYR A 206 -16.43 34.70 4.69
C TYR A 206 -17.87 34.98 5.14
N ASP A 207 -18.14 34.81 6.44
CA ASP A 207 -19.40 35.23 7.06
C ASP A 207 -19.43 36.76 7.30
N PRO A 208 -20.59 37.34 7.63
CA PRO A 208 -20.74 38.80 7.77
C PRO A 208 -19.79 39.44 8.78
N GLU A 209 -19.46 38.75 9.88
CA GLU A 209 -18.57 39.28 10.92
C GLU A 209 -17.14 39.47 10.37
N HIS A 210 -16.62 38.44 9.71
CA HIS A 210 -15.29 38.49 9.10
C HIS A 210 -15.20 39.53 7.99
N VAL A 211 -16.24 39.64 7.14
CA VAL A 211 -16.31 40.66 6.08
C VAL A 211 -16.21 42.06 6.68
N ASP A 212 -16.95 42.35 7.76
CA ASP A 212 -16.93 43.67 8.39
C ASP A 212 -15.59 44.00 9.05
N ILE A 213 -14.93 43.03 9.69
CA ILE A 213 -13.58 43.20 10.24
C ILE A 213 -12.58 43.53 9.13
N TYR A 214 -12.60 42.79 8.03
CA TYR A 214 -11.73 43.05 6.89
C TYR A 214 -11.95 44.44 6.28
N MET A 215 -13.20 44.86 6.13
CA MET A 215 -13.49 46.18 5.57
C MET A 215 -13.06 47.34 6.49
N ARG A 216 -13.19 47.20 7.81
CA ARG A 216 -12.66 48.19 8.77
C ARG A 216 -11.13 48.26 8.77
N SER A 217 -10.44 47.18 8.42
CA SER A 217 -8.97 47.16 8.38
C SER A 217 -8.35 47.99 7.23
N ILE A 218 -9.18 48.46 6.29
CA ILE A 218 -8.76 49.22 5.11
C ILE A 218 -8.97 50.74 5.32
N GLU A 219 -9.83 51.13 6.27
CA GLU A 219 -10.04 52.53 6.69
C GLU A 219 -8.79 53.10 7.39
#